data_AF-A0AAU4DPD2-F1
#
_entry.id   AF-A0AAU4DPD2-F1
#
_cell.length_a   1.000
_cell.length_b   1.000
_cell.length_c   1.000
_cell.angle_alpha   90.00
_cell.angle_beta   90.00
_cell.angle_gamma   90.00
#
_symmetry.space_group_name_H-M   'P 1'
#
loop_
_entity.id
_entity.type
_entity.pdbx_description
1 polymer ?
#
loop_
_entity_poly.entity_id
_entity_poly.type
_entity_poly.pdbx_seq_one_letter_code
_entity_poly.pdbx_strand_id
1 'polypeptide(L)'
;MPDPVVPAIHLRLRVKQQPFRESLHPRDGQGRFAHTPGASTDPLLERIRAAAARPARGPRSQPRFDEEEHGLVFRDGDSERVAQAYKANVVAGLTQDLKDVPDDALLAENDRTRLANVQNGYATAHQDPETGQLRTTGPGSPPPHPSWTQVSPEKARDLLRSEAANRMVATWAMTSNDEDPAALALQATARDHFGLQPAADWPSVDHLTQATADHQAAHRFALEAFLTAMWDRTQTHLAEANLGSLTVFRGMSTPDGKPPAGWAADSNTLNNPALRPLSAFSLDPDVAHQFATDEGPGIVMSAIVPAGRIIATPATGIGCLDESEVVVLAGPGTRHWQRAD
;
A
#
# COMPACT_ATOMS: atom_id res chain seq x y z
N MET A 1 10.82 -25.46 10.13
CA MET A 1 9.39 -25.21 9.86
C MET A 1 9.01 -26.03 8.64
N PRO A 2 7.84 -26.69 8.59
CA PRO A 2 7.43 -27.44 7.40
C PRO A 2 7.07 -26.47 6.26
N ASP A 3 7.46 -26.82 5.02
CA ASP A 3 7.15 -26.05 3.81
C ASP A 3 5.62 -25.88 3.62
N PRO A 4 5.10 -24.66 3.42
CA PRO A 4 3.68 -24.47 3.15
C PRO A 4 3.36 -24.88 1.71
N VAL A 5 2.59 -25.96 1.56
CA VAL A 5 1.97 -26.36 0.30
C VAL A 5 0.93 -25.29 -0.11
N VAL A 6 1.12 -24.67 -1.27
CA VAL A 6 0.23 -23.62 -1.79
C VAL A 6 -1.00 -24.25 -2.47
N PRO A 7 -2.24 -23.91 -2.08
CA PRO A 7 -3.46 -24.46 -2.69
C PRO A 7 -3.82 -23.83 -4.06
N ALA A 8 -4.55 -24.59 -4.88
CA ALA A 8 -5.01 -24.22 -6.22
C ALA A 8 -6.27 -23.31 -6.23
N ILE A 9 -6.59 -22.74 -7.40
CA ILE A 9 -7.34 -21.48 -7.61
C ILE A 9 -8.58 -21.72 -8.53
N HIS A 10 -9.82 -21.24 -8.21
CA HIS A 10 -11.07 -21.51 -8.99
C HIS A 10 -12.10 -20.34 -9.15
N LEU A 11 -12.39 -19.84 -10.36
CA LEU A 11 -13.05 -18.54 -10.69
C LEU A 11 -14.61 -18.39 -10.62
N ARG A 12 -15.09 -17.12 -10.46
CA ARG A 12 -16.43 -16.58 -10.88
C ARG A 12 -16.38 -15.04 -11.11
N LEU A 13 -17.06 -14.48 -12.13
CA LEU A 13 -17.00 -13.06 -12.58
C LEU A 13 -18.27 -12.22 -12.32
N ARG A 14 -18.14 -10.89 -12.07
CA ARG A 14 -19.18 -9.82 -12.14
C ARG A 14 -18.55 -8.44 -12.46
N VAL A 15 -19.33 -7.50 -13.02
CA VAL A 15 -18.90 -6.22 -13.67
C VAL A 15 -19.55 -4.98 -13.01
N LYS A 16 -18.88 -3.81 -13.00
CA LYS A 16 -19.45 -2.48 -12.64
C LYS A 16 -19.24 -1.47 -13.81
N GLN A 17 -19.53 -0.17 -13.64
CA GLN A 17 -19.88 0.76 -14.74
C GLN A 17 -19.25 2.18 -14.74
N GLN A 18 -18.20 2.51 -13.96
CA GLN A 18 -17.63 3.89 -14.00
C GLN A 18 -16.08 3.97 -13.95
N PRO A 19 -15.46 4.95 -14.67
CA PRO A 19 -13.99 5.11 -14.80
C PRO A 19 -13.33 6.01 -13.72
N PHE A 20 -12.00 5.94 -13.63
CA PHE A 20 -11.11 6.65 -12.68
C PHE A 20 -11.04 8.19 -12.85
N ARG A 21 -10.72 8.93 -11.77
CA ARG A 21 -10.64 10.40 -11.73
C ARG A 21 -9.51 10.92 -10.84
N GLU A 22 -8.43 11.40 -11.43
CA GLU A 22 -7.22 11.91 -10.74
C GLU A 22 -7.45 13.13 -9.83
N SER A 23 -8.45 13.96 -10.12
CA SER A 23 -8.84 15.09 -9.27
C SER A 23 -9.36 14.68 -7.88
N LEU A 24 -9.60 13.40 -7.65
CA LEU A 24 -10.03 12.86 -6.36
C LEU A 24 -8.85 12.52 -5.43
N HIS A 25 -7.59 12.58 -5.91
CA HIS A 25 -6.37 12.19 -5.16
C HIS A 25 -5.21 13.18 -5.32
N PRO A 26 -5.38 14.48 -4.99
CA PRO A 26 -4.32 15.47 -5.16
C PRO A 26 -3.12 15.17 -4.26
N ARG A 27 -1.93 15.24 -4.86
CA ARG A 27 -0.64 15.08 -4.20
C ARG A 27 -0.02 16.47 -3.98
N ASP A 28 0.66 16.69 -2.85
CA ASP A 28 1.59 17.81 -2.79
C ASP A 28 2.81 17.49 -3.67
N GLY A 29 3.46 18.49 -4.28
CA GLY A 29 4.56 18.27 -5.23
C GLY A 29 5.82 17.56 -4.66
N GLN A 30 5.71 16.95 -3.49
CA GLN A 30 6.69 16.07 -2.84
C GLN A 30 6.17 14.62 -2.70
N GLY A 31 5.03 14.29 -3.33
CA GLY A 31 4.48 12.94 -3.39
C GLY A 31 3.61 12.53 -2.20
N ARG A 32 3.26 13.45 -1.30
CA ARG A 32 2.38 13.18 -0.16
C ARG A 32 0.92 13.44 -0.56
N PHE A 33 -0.03 12.66 -0.04
CA PHE A 33 -1.46 12.99 -0.19
C PHE A 33 -1.75 14.36 0.47
N ALA A 34 -2.42 15.27 -0.24
CA ALA A 34 -2.69 16.62 0.25
C ALA A 34 -3.72 16.61 1.39
N HIS A 35 -3.28 16.66 2.65
CA HIS A 35 -4.16 16.54 3.81
C HIS A 35 -5.22 17.65 3.95
N THR A 36 -6.44 17.27 4.34
CA THR A 36 -7.47 18.16 4.89
C THR A 36 -7.44 18.15 6.43
N PRO A 37 -7.65 19.29 7.14
CA PRO A 37 -7.64 19.35 8.60
C PRO A 37 -8.69 18.44 9.29
N GLY A 38 -8.29 17.75 10.37
CA GLY A 38 -9.22 17.13 11.34
C GLY A 38 -9.32 15.60 11.36
N ALA A 39 -8.32 14.86 10.88
CA ALA A 39 -8.24 13.41 11.04
C ALA A 39 -7.58 13.03 12.39
N SER A 40 -8.25 13.34 13.51
CA SER A 40 -7.90 12.76 14.81
C SER A 40 -8.84 11.62 15.16
N THR A 41 -8.24 10.53 15.65
CA THR A 41 -8.78 9.43 16.47
C THR A 41 -10.28 9.11 16.29
N ASP A 42 -10.58 8.07 15.50
CA ASP A 42 -11.66 7.08 15.66
C ASP A 42 -13.02 7.53 16.27
N PRO A 43 -13.83 8.29 15.49
CA PRO A 43 -15.27 8.03 15.43
C PRO A 43 -15.78 7.82 13.99
N LEU A 44 -14.89 7.80 12.99
CA LEU A 44 -15.28 7.67 11.59
C LEU A 44 -15.58 6.20 11.22
N LEU A 45 -14.81 5.24 11.73
CA LEU A 45 -15.05 3.80 11.55
C LEU A 45 -16.38 3.36 12.18
N GLU A 46 -16.67 3.82 13.40
CA GLU A 46 -17.97 3.64 14.04
C GLU A 46 -19.12 4.29 13.26
N ARG A 47 -18.89 5.45 12.62
CA ARG A 47 -19.90 6.11 11.78
C ARG A 47 -20.12 5.40 10.43
N ILE A 48 -19.09 4.80 9.85
CA ILE A 48 -19.19 3.96 8.65
C ILE A 48 -19.97 2.69 8.98
N ARG A 49 -19.65 2.02 10.10
CA ARG A 49 -20.43 0.88 10.64
C ARG A 49 -21.89 1.25 10.94
N ALA A 50 -22.12 2.42 11.54
CA ALA A 50 -23.47 2.91 11.85
C ALA A 50 -24.26 3.35 10.59
N ALA A 51 -23.60 3.80 9.54
CA ALA A 51 -24.22 4.13 8.25
C ALA A 51 -24.62 2.86 7.47
N ALA A 52 -23.81 1.80 7.56
CA ALA A 52 -24.11 0.47 7.02
C ALA A 52 -25.29 -0.23 7.74
N ALA A 53 -25.60 0.16 9.00
CA ALA A 53 -26.71 -0.37 9.78
C ALA A 53 -28.11 0.17 9.40
N ARG A 54 -28.25 0.95 8.31
CA ARG A 54 -29.58 1.36 7.81
C ARG A 54 -30.25 0.21 7.06
N PRO A 55 -31.57 0.01 7.21
CA PRO A 55 -32.25 -1.16 6.66
C PRO A 55 -32.15 -1.19 5.13
N ALA A 56 -31.53 -2.24 4.62
CA ALA A 56 -31.39 -2.49 3.20
C ALA A 56 -32.76 -2.56 2.50
N ARG A 57 -32.79 -2.06 1.25
CA ARG A 57 -33.86 -2.37 0.29
C ARG A 57 -33.98 -3.89 0.12
N GLY A 58 -35.03 -4.47 0.69
CA GLY A 58 -35.61 -5.78 0.35
C GLY A 58 -34.72 -7.01 0.62
N PRO A 59 -35.31 -8.17 0.96
CA PRO A 59 -34.54 -9.35 1.34
C PRO A 59 -33.76 -9.89 0.14
N ARG A 60 -32.43 -9.87 0.21
CA ARG A 60 -31.54 -10.59 -0.70
C ARG A 60 -31.27 -11.97 -0.13
N SER A 61 -31.56 -13.00 -0.93
CA SER A 61 -31.63 -14.40 -0.54
C SER A 61 -30.28 -15.13 -0.55
N GLN A 62 -29.22 -14.58 0.04
CA GLN A 62 -27.98 -15.28 0.39
C GLN A 62 -27.05 -14.39 1.21
N PRO A 63 -26.34 -14.92 2.23
CA PRO A 63 -25.33 -14.16 2.97
C PRO A 63 -24.13 -13.93 2.03
N ARG A 64 -23.87 -12.67 1.69
CA ARG A 64 -22.66 -12.26 0.96
C ARG A 64 -21.72 -11.57 1.94
N PHE A 65 -20.44 -11.90 1.81
CA PHE A 65 -19.34 -11.10 2.34
C PHE A 65 -19.43 -9.69 1.75
N ASP A 66 -19.47 -8.66 2.61
CA ASP A 66 -19.55 -7.27 2.18
C ASP A 66 -18.14 -6.66 2.14
N GLU A 67 -17.55 -6.66 0.95
CA GLU A 67 -16.21 -6.13 0.69
C GLU A 67 -16.08 -4.65 1.11
N GLU A 68 -17.17 -3.90 1.10
CA GLU A 68 -17.22 -2.49 1.52
C GLU A 68 -17.21 -2.37 3.04
N GLU A 69 -17.92 -3.25 3.76
CA GLU A 69 -17.93 -3.30 5.23
C GLU A 69 -16.54 -3.60 5.81
N HIS A 70 -15.74 -4.37 5.06
CA HIS A 70 -14.38 -4.74 5.45
C HIS A 70 -13.28 -3.84 4.84
N GLY A 71 -13.66 -2.75 4.17
CA GLY A 71 -12.72 -1.77 3.60
C GLY A 71 -11.83 -2.32 2.48
N LEU A 72 -12.27 -3.39 1.82
CA LEU A 72 -11.55 -4.03 0.71
C LEU A 72 -11.89 -3.40 -0.64
N VAL A 73 -13.10 -2.88 -0.79
CA VAL A 73 -13.54 -2.17 -1.99
C VAL A 73 -14.31 -0.91 -1.58
N PHE A 74 -14.06 0.22 -2.24
CA PHE A 74 -14.86 1.44 -2.08
C PHE A 74 -15.65 1.68 -3.35
N ARG A 75 -16.97 1.57 -3.28
CA ARG A 75 -17.84 1.64 -4.46
C ARG A 75 -18.54 2.98 -4.67
N ASP A 76 -18.43 3.93 -3.75
CA ASP A 76 -19.01 5.25 -3.93
C ASP A 76 -17.93 6.32 -3.78
N GLY A 77 -17.99 7.35 -4.63
CA GLY A 77 -17.11 8.52 -4.65
C GLY A 77 -17.26 9.41 -3.42
N ASP A 78 -17.33 8.82 -2.24
CA ASP A 78 -17.34 9.48 -0.95
C ASP A 78 -15.97 10.08 -0.69
N SER A 79 -15.90 11.39 -0.99
CA SER A 79 -14.90 12.41 -0.69
C SER A 79 -13.47 11.93 -0.42
N GLU A 80 -12.51 12.49 -1.15
CA GLU A 80 -11.07 12.53 -0.85
C GLU A 80 -10.71 12.46 0.66
N ARG A 81 -11.48 13.14 1.51
CA ARG A 81 -11.38 13.11 2.97
C ARG A 81 -11.47 11.71 3.61
N VAL A 82 -12.32 10.82 3.09
CA VAL A 82 -12.48 9.44 3.59
C VAL A 82 -11.25 8.62 3.22
N ALA A 83 -10.80 8.69 1.97
CA ALA A 83 -9.58 8.01 1.53
C ALA A 83 -8.35 8.47 2.33
N GLN A 84 -8.22 9.78 2.57
CA GLN A 84 -7.19 10.35 3.43
C GLN A 84 -7.27 9.85 4.87
N ALA A 85 -8.47 9.80 5.46
CA ALA A 85 -8.65 9.27 6.82
C ALA A 85 -8.28 7.79 6.91
N TYR A 86 -8.61 6.99 5.88
CA TYR A 86 -8.20 5.59 5.80
C TYR A 86 -6.68 5.44 5.74
N LYS A 87 -6.01 6.22 4.88
CA LYS A 87 -4.55 6.18 4.80
C LYS A 87 -3.86 6.69 6.05
N ALA A 88 -4.39 7.72 6.70
CA ALA A 88 -3.90 8.16 8.00
C ALA A 88 -4.01 7.04 9.06
N ASN A 89 -5.10 6.27 9.06
CA ASN A 89 -5.26 5.12 9.96
C ASN A 89 -4.27 3.98 9.65
N VAL A 90 -4.01 3.70 8.36
CA VAL A 90 -2.98 2.73 7.96
C VAL A 90 -1.60 3.16 8.45
N VAL A 91 -1.23 4.41 8.23
CA VAL A 91 0.06 4.97 8.68
C VAL A 91 0.17 4.92 10.20
N ALA A 92 -0.88 5.32 10.93
CA ALA A 92 -0.89 5.27 12.38
C ALA A 92 -0.73 3.84 12.91
N GLY A 93 -1.42 2.88 12.29
CA GLY A 93 -1.28 1.45 12.60
C GLY A 93 0.14 0.95 12.39
N LEU A 94 0.70 1.18 11.20
CA LEU A 94 2.07 0.77 10.88
C LEU A 94 3.11 1.46 11.77
N THR A 95 2.90 2.72 12.12
CA THR A 95 3.78 3.44 13.06
C THR A 95 3.80 2.76 14.44
N GLN A 96 2.63 2.34 14.92
CA GLN A 96 2.50 1.61 16.18
C GLN A 96 3.13 0.23 16.12
N ASP A 97 2.93 -0.50 15.01
CA ASP A 97 3.51 -1.82 14.79
C ASP A 97 5.04 -1.74 14.69
N LEU A 98 5.57 -0.61 14.21
CA LEU A 98 7.00 -0.34 14.15
C LEU A 98 7.59 0.19 15.46
N LYS A 99 6.84 0.41 16.56
CA LYS A 99 7.31 1.12 17.76
C LYS A 99 8.65 0.63 18.35
N ASP A 100 8.94 -0.67 18.19
CA ASP A 100 10.13 -1.33 18.75
C ASP A 100 11.34 -1.28 17.79
N VAL A 101 11.16 -0.78 16.56
CA VAL A 101 12.24 -0.50 15.61
C VAL A 101 13.07 0.70 16.12
N PRO A 102 14.39 0.55 16.30
CA PRO A 102 15.27 1.64 16.71
C PRO A 102 15.18 2.86 15.78
N ASP A 103 15.36 4.06 16.34
CA ASP A 103 15.26 5.31 15.57
C ASP A 103 16.38 5.44 14.53
N ASP A 104 17.57 4.88 14.78
CA ASP A 104 18.70 4.82 13.84
C ASP A 104 18.43 3.95 12.61
N ALA A 105 17.60 2.92 12.75
CA ALA A 105 17.14 2.12 11.62
C ALA A 105 15.97 2.77 10.88
N LEU A 106 14.99 3.33 11.60
CA LEU A 106 13.73 3.81 11.01
C LEU A 106 13.83 5.23 10.43
N LEU A 107 14.53 6.14 11.11
CA LEU A 107 14.56 7.55 10.76
C LEU A 107 15.73 7.86 9.81
N ALA A 108 15.44 8.67 8.79
CA ALA A 108 16.47 9.25 7.94
C ALA A 108 17.43 10.12 8.76
N GLU A 109 18.68 10.27 8.30
CA GLU A 109 19.73 11.05 9.00
C GLU A 109 19.27 12.46 9.39
N ASN A 110 18.57 13.15 8.49
CA ASN A 110 18.03 14.48 8.76
C ASN A 110 16.99 14.48 9.89
N ASP A 111 16.14 13.46 9.95
CA ASP A 111 15.12 13.32 11.00
C ASP A 111 15.76 12.96 12.34
N ARG A 112 16.83 12.15 12.34
CA ARG A 112 17.63 11.87 13.54
C ARG A 112 18.31 13.11 14.09
N THR A 113 18.92 13.90 13.20
CA THR A 113 19.54 15.18 13.56
C THR A 113 18.50 16.14 14.12
N ARG A 114 17.32 16.25 13.49
CA ARG A 114 16.19 17.07 13.98
C ARG A 114 15.74 16.62 15.37
N LEU A 115 15.56 15.32 15.58
CA LEU A 115 15.15 14.76 16.86
C LEU A 115 16.20 15.03 17.95
N ALA A 116 17.48 14.80 17.66
CA ALA A 116 18.57 15.07 18.58
C ALA A 116 18.66 16.55 18.98
N ASN A 117 18.44 17.47 18.03
CA ASN A 117 18.41 18.90 18.32
C ASN A 117 17.26 19.27 19.26
N VAL A 118 16.08 18.66 19.10
CA VAL A 118 14.94 18.89 19.99
C VAL A 118 15.22 18.30 21.38
N GLN A 119 15.75 17.09 21.46
CA GLN A 119 16.07 16.42 22.74
C GLN A 119 17.14 17.18 23.54
N ASN A 120 18.12 17.77 22.87
CA ASN A 120 19.19 18.54 23.52
C ASN A 120 18.82 20.01 23.78
N GLY A 121 17.59 20.44 23.43
CA GLY A 121 17.15 21.83 23.60
C GLY A 121 17.79 22.83 22.62
N TYR A 122 18.44 22.35 21.55
CA TYR A 122 18.97 23.18 20.46
C TYR A 122 17.90 23.57 19.44
N ALA A 123 16.70 22.99 19.52
CA ALA A 123 15.56 23.37 18.70
C ALA A 123 14.24 23.18 19.46
N THR A 124 13.23 23.94 19.07
CA THR A 124 11.85 23.76 19.51
C THR A 124 11.07 23.03 18.42
N ALA A 125 10.36 21.97 18.80
CA ALA A 125 9.47 21.23 17.89
C ALA A 125 8.06 21.84 17.90
N HIS A 126 7.50 22.04 16.71
CA HIS A 126 6.13 22.51 16.51
C HIS A 126 5.36 21.55 15.60
N GLN A 127 4.12 21.25 15.97
CA GLN A 127 3.20 20.46 15.19
C GLN A 127 2.14 21.38 14.56
N ASP A 128 1.91 21.17 13.27
CA ASP A 128 0.72 21.64 12.58
C ASP A 128 -0.51 20.84 13.07
N PRO A 129 -1.51 21.47 13.73
CA PRO A 129 -2.70 20.75 14.19
C PRO A 129 -3.56 20.24 13.03
N GLU A 130 -3.41 20.78 11.82
CA GLU A 130 -4.21 20.40 10.67
C GLU A 130 -3.64 19.17 9.96
N THR A 131 -2.34 19.19 9.69
CA THR A 131 -1.66 18.17 8.89
C THR A 131 -0.86 17.17 9.73
N GLY A 132 -0.63 17.47 11.01
CA GLY A 132 0.26 16.69 11.87
C GLY A 132 1.74 16.88 11.53
N GLN A 133 2.10 17.75 10.60
CA GLN A 133 3.50 17.96 10.21
C GLN A 133 4.34 18.54 11.35
N LEU A 134 5.57 18.03 11.47
CA LEU A 134 6.56 18.55 12.40
C LEU A 134 7.46 19.58 11.71
N ARG A 135 7.68 20.73 12.35
CA ARG A 135 8.78 21.66 12.02
C ARG A 135 9.58 21.97 13.28
N THR A 136 10.85 22.28 13.07
CA THR A 136 11.76 22.69 14.14
C THR A 136 12.21 24.12 13.92
N THR A 137 12.21 24.92 14.98
CA THR A 137 12.72 26.30 15.00
C THR A 137 13.87 26.41 16.00
N GLY A 138 14.62 27.51 15.93
CA GLY A 138 15.67 27.77 16.92
C GLY A 138 15.08 27.97 18.33
N PRO A 139 15.87 27.77 19.40
CA PRO A 139 15.39 27.94 20.77
C PRO A 139 14.84 29.35 20.99
N GLY A 140 13.65 29.45 21.58
CA GLY A 140 12.98 30.74 21.81
C GLY A 140 12.41 31.43 20.57
N SER A 141 12.55 30.83 19.38
CA SER A 141 11.91 31.35 18.16
C SER A 141 10.39 31.13 18.22
N PRO A 142 9.59 32.03 17.62
CA PRO A 142 8.14 31.83 17.51
C PRO A 142 7.83 30.60 16.63
N PRO A 143 6.63 30.03 16.76
CA PRO A 143 6.18 28.95 15.88
C PRO A 143 6.16 29.42 14.40
N PRO A 144 6.34 28.51 13.42
CA PRO A 144 6.29 28.85 12.00
C PRO A 144 4.96 29.48 11.55
N HIS A 145 3.86 29.14 12.23
CA HIS A 145 2.54 29.69 11.99
C HIS A 145 1.77 29.82 13.32
N PRO A 146 0.88 30.83 13.50
CA PRO A 146 0.20 31.06 14.77
C PRO A 146 -0.66 29.91 15.29
N SER A 147 -1.17 29.04 14.40
CA SER A 147 -1.94 27.85 14.79
C SER A 147 -1.09 26.68 15.27
N TRP A 148 0.23 26.72 15.05
CA TRP A 148 1.09 25.59 15.35
C TRP A 148 1.41 25.52 16.84
N THR A 149 1.39 24.31 17.37
CA THR A 149 1.58 24.07 18.80
C THR A 149 2.96 23.49 19.06
N GLN A 150 3.64 23.99 20.10
CA GLN A 150 4.89 23.38 20.55
C GLN A 150 4.59 21.98 21.11
N VAL A 151 5.46 21.02 20.81
CA VAL A 151 5.33 19.63 21.26
C VAL A 151 6.56 19.16 22.03
N SER A 152 6.40 18.14 22.86
CA SER A 152 7.51 17.54 23.62
C SER A 152 8.47 16.76 22.70
N PRO A 153 9.70 16.46 23.14
CA PRO A 153 10.63 15.60 22.40
C PRO A 153 10.05 14.22 22.07
N GLU A 154 9.29 13.62 22.97
CA GLU A 154 8.62 12.32 22.77
C GLU A 154 7.56 12.42 21.67
N LYS A 155 6.73 13.47 21.71
CA LYS A 155 5.74 13.70 20.66
C LYS A 155 6.41 14.01 19.31
N ALA A 156 7.52 14.75 19.30
CA ALA A 156 8.30 14.99 18.09
C ALA A 156 8.85 13.69 17.49
N ARG A 157 9.35 12.78 18.35
CA ARG A 157 9.77 11.42 17.93
C ARG A 157 8.62 10.68 17.27
N ASP A 158 7.44 10.64 17.89
CA ASP A 158 6.29 9.93 17.35
C ASP A 158 5.86 10.50 15.97
N LEU A 159 5.89 11.82 15.81
CA LEU A 159 5.57 12.47 14.54
C LEU A 159 6.59 12.13 13.45
N LEU A 160 7.88 12.10 13.76
CA LEU A 160 8.93 11.70 12.81
C LEU A 160 8.82 10.23 12.41
N ARG A 161 8.47 9.35 13.35
CA ARG A 161 8.24 7.93 13.07
C ARG A 161 7.01 7.74 12.18
N SER A 162 5.94 8.50 12.45
CA SER A 162 4.76 8.52 11.58
C SER A 162 5.08 9.03 10.18
N GLU A 163 5.95 10.04 10.06
CA GLU A 163 6.42 10.54 8.78
C GLU A 163 7.24 9.47 8.03
N ALA A 164 8.10 8.73 8.72
CA ALA A 164 8.87 7.63 8.14
C ALA A 164 7.97 6.50 7.61
N ALA A 165 6.99 6.05 8.38
CA ALA A 165 6.00 5.07 7.93
C ALA A 165 5.18 5.58 6.73
N ASN A 166 4.76 6.85 6.78
CA ASN A 166 4.04 7.49 5.67
C ASN A 166 4.89 7.54 4.40
N ARG A 167 6.19 7.84 4.50
CA ARG A 167 7.09 7.83 3.34
C ARG A 167 7.18 6.45 2.70
N MET A 168 7.29 5.37 3.49
CA MET A 168 7.32 4.01 2.94
C MET A 168 6.01 3.65 2.21
N VAL A 169 4.86 4.05 2.76
CA VAL A 169 3.56 3.89 2.10
C VAL A 169 3.48 4.73 0.81
N ALA A 170 3.93 5.98 0.87
CA ALA A 170 3.90 6.91 -0.26
C ALA A 170 4.87 6.51 -1.38
N THR A 171 6.04 5.94 -1.07
CA THR A 171 7.00 5.44 -2.07
C THR A 171 6.31 4.49 -3.03
N TRP A 172 5.56 3.49 -2.52
CA TRP A 172 4.80 2.56 -3.37
C TRP A 172 3.79 3.27 -4.27
N ALA A 173 3.03 4.23 -3.71
CA ALA A 173 1.99 4.96 -4.44
C ALA A 173 2.56 5.93 -5.50
N MET A 174 3.80 6.40 -5.32
CA MET A 174 4.50 7.23 -6.30
C MET A 174 5.12 6.40 -7.40
N THR A 175 5.78 5.31 -7.02
CA THR A 175 6.53 4.43 -7.89
C THR A 175 6.60 3.07 -7.23
N SER A 176 5.96 2.08 -7.86
CA SER A 176 6.07 0.68 -7.41
C SER A 176 7.24 -0.05 -8.07
N ASN A 177 7.94 0.62 -9.00
CA ASN A 177 8.87 0.02 -9.97
C ASN A 177 9.71 1.03 -10.80
N ASP A 178 9.36 2.31 -10.83
CA ASP A 178 9.96 3.30 -11.76
C ASP A 178 11.25 3.85 -11.16
N GLU A 179 12.39 3.53 -11.77
CA GLU A 179 13.76 4.08 -11.61
C GLU A 179 14.20 4.60 -10.21
N ASP A 180 13.52 4.20 -9.14
CA ASP A 180 13.65 4.73 -7.79
C ASP A 180 14.33 3.67 -6.90
N PRO A 181 15.53 3.96 -6.39
CA PRO A 181 16.27 3.03 -5.55
C PRO A 181 15.51 2.57 -4.30
N ALA A 182 14.63 3.38 -3.72
CA ALA A 182 13.90 3.02 -2.51
C ALA A 182 12.78 2.01 -2.80
N ALA A 183 12.02 2.20 -3.88
CA ALA A 183 11.01 1.25 -4.35
C ALA A 183 11.65 -0.10 -4.73
N LEU A 184 12.78 -0.06 -5.46
CA LEU A 184 13.52 -1.27 -5.84
C LEU A 184 14.12 -1.98 -4.61
N ALA A 185 14.59 -1.23 -3.61
CA ALA A 185 15.12 -1.80 -2.37
C ALA A 185 14.01 -2.46 -1.53
N LEU A 186 12.81 -1.90 -1.49
CA LEU A 186 11.64 -2.53 -0.84
C LEU A 186 11.31 -3.87 -1.49
N GLN A 187 11.29 -3.91 -2.84
CA GLN A 187 11.03 -5.13 -3.59
C GLN A 187 12.12 -6.21 -3.40
N ALA A 188 13.40 -5.81 -3.45
CA ALA A 188 14.53 -6.70 -3.17
C ALA A 188 14.47 -7.24 -1.74
N THR A 189 14.14 -6.39 -0.77
CA THR A 189 13.96 -6.80 0.62
C THR A 189 12.80 -7.78 0.77
N ALA A 190 11.66 -7.55 0.08
CA ALA A 190 10.54 -8.49 0.09
C ALA A 190 10.91 -9.87 -0.48
N ARG A 191 11.71 -9.90 -1.57
CA ARG A 191 12.23 -11.16 -2.13
C ARG A 191 13.05 -11.94 -1.11
N ASP A 192 14.02 -11.27 -0.47
CA ASP A 192 14.91 -11.89 0.51
C ASP A 192 14.14 -12.34 1.76
N HIS A 193 13.34 -11.44 2.32
CA HIS A 193 12.66 -11.61 3.61
C HIS A 193 11.62 -12.73 3.57
N PHE A 194 10.86 -12.86 2.47
CA PHE A 194 9.84 -13.89 2.32
C PHE A 194 10.32 -15.11 1.48
N GLY A 195 11.58 -15.13 1.05
CA GLY A 195 12.12 -16.25 0.24
C GLY A 195 11.39 -16.46 -1.09
N LEU A 196 11.00 -15.38 -1.77
CA LEU A 196 10.08 -15.44 -2.91
C LEU A 196 10.77 -16.01 -4.15
N GLN A 197 10.37 -17.22 -4.57
CA GLN A 197 10.81 -17.87 -5.79
C GLN A 197 9.64 -18.65 -6.45
N PRO A 198 9.52 -18.63 -7.81
CA PRO A 198 10.23 -17.74 -8.72
C PRO A 198 9.71 -16.28 -8.60
N ALA A 199 10.59 -15.31 -8.83
CA ALA A 199 10.25 -13.90 -8.94
C ALA A 199 11.02 -13.29 -10.12
N ALA A 200 10.37 -12.42 -10.90
CA ALA A 200 10.99 -11.76 -12.03
C ALA A 200 12.04 -10.73 -11.59
N ASP A 201 13.20 -10.75 -12.27
CA ASP A 201 14.31 -9.79 -12.07
C ASP A 201 14.08 -8.49 -12.83
N TRP A 202 14.46 -7.36 -12.23
CA TRP A 202 14.28 -6.04 -12.83
C TRP A 202 15.07 -5.94 -14.15
N PRO A 203 14.59 -5.20 -15.16
CA PRO A 203 15.46 -4.79 -16.25
C PRO A 203 16.54 -3.91 -15.62
N SER A 204 17.73 -4.45 -15.39
CA SER A 204 18.83 -3.73 -14.77
C SER A 204 19.21 -2.56 -15.68
N VAL A 205 18.91 -1.34 -15.22
CA VAL A 205 19.67 -0.18 -15.63
C VAL A 205 20.85 -0.08 -14.67
N ASP A 206 22.06 -0.37 -15.15
CA ASP A 206 23.27 -0.56 -14.33
C ASP A 206 23.54 0.60 -13.33
N HIS A 207 23.05 1.80 -13.62
CA HIS A 207 23.20 2.98 -12.75
C HIS A 207 22.33 2.95 -11.48
N LEU A 208 21.25 2.15 -11.43
CA LEU A 208 20.38 2.03 -10.25
C LEU A 208 20.73 0.85 -9.35
N THR A 209 21.44 -0.15 -9.87
CA THR A 209 21.76 -1.37 -9.13
C THR A 209 22.55 -1.07 -7.86
N GLN A 210 23.58 -0.23 -7.95
CA GLN A 210 24.36 0.15 -6.78
C GLN A 210 23.54 0.99 -5.80
N ALA A 211 22.81 2.01 -6.28
CA ALA A 211 21.99 2.85 -5.42
C ALA A 211 20.89 2.05 -4.69
N THR A 212 20.30 1.06 -5.37
CA THR A 212 19.32 0.13 -4.78
C THR A 212 19.97 -0.73 -3.71
N ALA A 213 21.15 -1.30 -3.98
CA ALA A 213 21.88 -2.11 -3.02
C ALA A 213 22.32 -1.30 -1.79
N ASP A 214 22.79 -0.07 -1.99
CA ASP A 214 23.17 0.85 -0.91
C ASP A 214 21.95 1.23 -0.07
N HIS A 215 20.83 1.57 -0.71
CA HIS A 215 19.58 1.88 0.00
C HIS A 215 19.05 0.67 0.78
N GLN A 216 19.07 -0.51 0.17
CA GLN A 216 18.69 -1.75 0.83
C GLN A 216 19.61 -2.03 2.02
N ALA A 217 20.93 -1.92 1.88
CA ALA A 217 21.87 -2.15 2.97
C ALA A 217 21.68 -1.15 4.13
N ALA A 218 21.46 0.12 3.81
CA ALA A 218 21.24 1.18 4.80
C ALA A 218 19.92 1.03 5.57
N HIS A 219 18.88 0.49 4.92
CA HIS A 219 17.53 0.47 5.48
C HIS A 219 16.94 -0.93 5.68
N ARG A 220 17.72 -2.01 5.49
CA ARG A 220 17.25 -3.41 5.51
C ARG A 220 16.39 -3.70 6.73
N PHE A 221 16.88 -3.37 7.93
CA PHE A 221 16.16 -3.66 9.17
C PHE A 221 14.77 -2.99 9.20
N ALA A 222 14.69 -1.72 8.81
CA ALA A 222 13.42 -0.98 8.80
C ALA A 222 12.48 -1.46 7.68
N LEU A 223 13.02 -1.81 6.50
CA LEU A 223 12.24 -2.37 5.39
C LEU A 223 11.67 -3.75 5.75
N GLU A 224 12.46 -4.63 6.37
CA GLU A 224 12.00 -5.94 6.84
C GLU A 224 10.91 -5.80 7.91
N ALA A 225 11.11 -4.89 8.88
CA ALA A 225 10.11 -4.61 9.91
C ALA A 225 8.81 -4.04 9.31
N PHE A 226 8.91 -3.14 8.32
CA PHE A 226 7.76 -2.58 7.62
C PHE A 226 6.98 -3.64 6.84
N LEU A 227 7.68 -4.51 6.11
CA LEU A 227 7.08 -5.64 5.39
C LEU A 227 6.39 -6.62 6.34
N THR A 228 7.02 -6.92 7.49
CA THR A 228 6.44 -7.76 8.54
C THR A 228 5.16 -7.14 9.12
N ALA A 229 5.22 -5.85 9.48
CA ALA A 229 4.07 -5.13 10.04
C ALA A 229 2.89 -5.10 9.06
N MET A 230 3.14 -4.82 7.77
CA MET A 230 2.09 -4.88 6.73
C MET A 230 1.51 -6.29 6.59
N TRP A 231 2.38 -7.32 6.57
CA TRP A 231 1.95 -8.70 6.47
C TRP A 231 1.06 -9.10 7.65
N ASP A 232 1.54 -8.93 8.88
CA ASP A 232 0.83 -9.34 10.09
C ASP A 232 -0.53 -8.65 10.21
N ARG A 233 -0.57 -7.34 9.92
CA ARG A 233 -1.80 -6.55 9.89
C ARG A 233 -2.77 -7.07 8.83
N THR A 234 -2.27 -7.41 7.65
CA THR A 234 -3.08 -7.97 6.56
C THR A 234 -3.61 -9.36 6.90
N GLN A 235 -2.77 -10.24 7.45
CA GLN A 235 -3.19 -11.59 7.82
C GLN A 235 -4.21 -11.55 8.97
N THR A 236 -4.03 -10.66 9.95
CA THR A 236 -5.00 -10.45 11.03
C THR A 236 -6.34 -9.99 10.45
N HIS A 237 -6.34 -8.96 9.60
CA HIS A 237 -7.56 -8.43 8.97
C HIS A 237 -8.31 -9.48 8.14
N LEU A 238 -7.58 -10.25 7.31
CA LEU A 238 -8.19 -11.31 6.49
C LEU A 238 -8.72 -12.46 7.37
N ALA A 239 -8.03 -12.82 8.45
CA ALA A 239 -8.48 -13.85 9.38
C ALA A 239 -9.75 -13.42 10.13
N GLU A 240 -9.80 -12.18 10.65
CA GLU A 240 -10.98 -11.61 11.32
C GLU A 240 -12.19 -11.56 10.38
N ALA A 241 -11.94 -11.28 9.09
CA ALA A 241 -12.93 -11.30 8.02
C ALA A 241 -13.30 -12.73 7.55
N ASN A 242 -12.69 -13.78 8.10
CA ASN A 242 -12.84 -15.17 7.67
C ASN A 242 -12.54 -15.40 6.17
N LEU A 243 -11.58 -14.65 5.62
CA LEU A 243 -11.15 -14.73 4.24
C LEU A 243 -9.91 -15.61 4.09
N GLY A 244 -10.08 -16.79 3.49
CA GLY A 244 -8.96 -17.67 3.13
C GLY A 244 -8.29 -17.34 1.79
N SER A 245 -8.94 -16.54 0.94
CA SER A 245 -8.45 -16.17 -0.40
C SER A 245 -9.22 -14.98 -0.97
N LEU A 246 -8.60 -14.23 -1.89
CA LEU A 246 -9.24 -13.14 -2.65
C LEU A 246 -9.21 -13.41 -4.14
N THR A 247 -10.31 -13.11 -4.86
CA THR A 247 -10.27 -12.99 -6.32
C THR A 247 -9.73 -11.63 -6.70
N VAL A 248 -8.67 -11.61 -7.51
CA VAL A 248 -7.92 -10.40 -7.87
C VAL A 248 -7.69 -10.35 -9.37
N PHE A 249 -7.50 -9.14 -9.89
CA PHE A 249 -7.37 -8.84 -11.31
C PHE A 249 -6.14 -7.97 -11.55
N ARG A 250 -5.48 -8.10 -12.69
CA ARG A 250 -4.36 -7.22 -13.06
C ARG A 250 -4.40 -6.91 -14.54
N GLY A 251 -4.45 -5.63 -14.86
CA GLY A 251 -4.24 -5.12 -16.20
C GLY A 251 -2.77 -4.97 -16.53
N MET A 252 -2.43 -5.17 -17.78
CA MET A 252 -1.17 -4.69 -18.34
C MET A 252 -1.31 -4.38 -19.82
N SER A 253 -0.86 -3.19 -20.20
CA SER A 253 -0.60 -2.84 -21.59
C SER A 253 0.51 -3.73 -22.14
N THR A 254 0.33 -4.27 -23.34
CA THR A 254 1.31 -5.14 -24.02
C THR A 254 1.32 -4.79 -25.51
N PRO A 255 2.48 -4.76 -26.19
CA PRO A 255 2.57 -4.25 -27.56
C PRO A 255 1.56 -4.84 -28.56
N ASP A 256 1.21 -6.12 -28.39
CA ASP A 256 0.29 -6.82 -29.28
C ASP A 256 -0.95 -7.40 -28.55
N GLY A 257 -1.26 -6.95 -27.33
CA GLY A 257 -2.39 -7.47 -26.56
C GLY A 257 -2.25 -8.96 -26.24
N LYS A 258 -1.03 -9.42 -25.94
CA LYS A 258 -0.77 -10.81 -25.57
C LYS A 258 0.15 -10.87 -24.35
N PRO A 259 0.13 -11.98 -23.60
CA PRO A 259 1.04 -12.16 -22.48
C PRO A 259 2.51 -11.95 -22.90
N PRO A 260 3.34 -11.36 -22.02
CA PRO A 260 4.76 -11.19 -22.28
C PRO A 260 5.46 -12.47 -22.74
N ALA A 261 6.39 -12.32 -23.69
CA ALA A 261 7.23 -13.42 -24.14
C ALA A 261 7.99 -14.03 -22.94
N GLY A 262 7.83 -15.34 -22.74
CA GLY A 262 8.41 -16.07 -21.61
C GLY A 262 7.38 -16.48 -20.54
N TRP A 263 6.16 -15.96 -20.59
CA TRP A 263 5.07 -16.53 -19.81
C TRP A 263 4.53 -17.77 -20.51
N ALA A 264 4.45 -18.89 -19.79
CA ALA A 264 3.87 -20.13 -20.30
C ALA A 264 2.34 -19.97 -20.41
N ALA A 265 1.90 -19.45 -21.54
CA ALA A 265 0.49 -19.19 -21.83
C ALA A 265 -0.10 -20.30 -22.71
N ASP A 266 -1.24 -20.84 -22.31
CA ASP A 266 -2.17 -21.52 -23.22
C ASP A 266 -3.29 -20.54 -23.64
N SER A 267 -4.36 -21.06 -24.26
CA SER A 267 -5.44 -20.22 -24.81
C SER A 267 -6.08 -19.26 -23.81
N ASN A 268 -6.07 -19.55 -22.51
CA ASN A 268 -6.67 -18.66 -21.49
C ASN A 268 -6.02 -18.77 -20.10
N THR A 269 -4.86 -19.43 -20.00
CA THR A 269 -4.20 -19.71 -18.74
C THR A 269 -2.70 -19.36 -18.83
N LEU A 270 -2.17 -18.78 -17.75
CA LEU A 270 -0.77 -18.49 -17.52
C LEU A 270 -0.28 -19.41 -16.40
N ASN A 271 0.68 -20.27 -16.72
CA ASN A 271 1.30 -21.15 -15.75
C ASN A 271 2.58 -20.50 -15.20
N ASN A 272 2.56 -20.18 -13.91
CA ASN A 272 3.67 -19.54 -13.19
C ASN A 272 4.20 -18.28 -13.90
N PRO A 273 3.35 -17.28 -14.22
CA PRO A 273 3.84 -16.05 -14.80
C PRO A 273 4.85 -15.41 -13.83
N ALA A 274 5.99 -15.00 -14.37
CA ALA A 274 7.07 -14.43 -13.59
C ALA A 274 6.64 -13.04 -13.06
N LEU A 275 6.11 -13.02 -11.85
CA LEU A 275 5.69 -11.81 -11.15
C LEU A 275 6.85 -11.15 -10.41
N ARG A 276 6.73 -9.84 -10.21
CA ARG A 276 7.61 -9.07 -9.32
C ARG A 276 7.41 -9.49 -7.86
N PRO A 277 8.44 -9.42 -7.00
CA PRO A 277 8.37 -9.80 -5.59
C PRO A 277 7.10 -9.29 -4.90
N LEU A 278 6.79 -8.02 -5.10
CA LEU A 278 5.52 -7.37 -4.78
C LEU A 278 4.82 -7.00 -6.08
N SER A 279 3.60 -7.49 -6.26
CA SER A 279 2.82 -7.28 -7.48
C SER A 279 1.45 -6.72 -7.15
N ALA A 280 1.15 -5.54 -7.69
CA ALA A 280 -0.17 -4.93 -7.65
C ALA A 280 -1.20 -5.78 -8.39
N PHE A 281 -2.35 -5.99 -7.76
CA PHE A 281 -3.59 -6.47 -8.35
C PHE A 281 -4.72 -5.60 -7.81
N SER A 282 -5.86 -5.58 -8.49
CA SER A 282 -7.09 -4.94 -8.03
C SER A 282 -8.12 -5.99 -7.63
N LEU A 283 -8.95 -5.69 -6.64
CA LEU A 283 -10.20 -6.42 -6.38
C LEU A 283 -11.32 -6.03 -7.37
N ASP A 284 -11.12 -4.94 -8.11
CA ASP A 284 -12.03 -4.44 -9.13
C ASP A 284 -11.53 -4.82 -10.55
N PRO A 285 -12.28 -5.66 -11.30
CA PRO A 285 -11.91 -6.01 -12.66
C PRO A 285 -11.92 -4.82 -13.63
N ASP A 286 -12.70 -3.77 -13.36
CA ASP A 286 -12.79 -2.59 -14.24
C ASP A 286 -11.51 -1.75 -14.15
N VAL A 287 -10.95 -1.61 -12.94
CA VAL A 287 -9.63 -0.98 -12.72
C VAL A 287 -8.55 -1.76 -13.49
N ALA A 288 -8.55 -3.09 -13.39
CA ALA A 288 -7.62 -3.92 -14.14
C ALA A 288 -7.82 -3.79 -15.67
N HIS A 289 -9.05 -3.65 -16.15
CA HIS A 289 -9.30 -3.42 -17.57
C HIS A 289 -8.74 -2.06 -18.02
N GLN A 290 -8.96 -1.01 -17.24
CA GLN A 290 -8.41 0.32 -17.51
C GLN A 290 -6.88 0.29 -17.67
N PHE A 291 -6.17 -0.32 -16.71
CA PHE A 291 -4.71 -0.52 -16.79
C PHE A 291 -4.25 -1.33 -18.02
N ALA A 292 -5.11 -2.17 -18.58
CA ALA A 292 -4.80 -2.93 -19.78
C ALA A 292 -5.03 -2.14 -21.08
N THR A 293 -5.83 -1.07 -21.04
CA THR A 293 -6.25 -0.33 -22.25
C THR A 293 -5.68 1.09 -22.34
N ASP A 294 -5.19 1.67 -21.24
CA ASP A 294 -4.82 3.09 -21.16
C ASP A 294 -3.66 3.47 -22.11
N GLU A 295 -2.75 2.55 -22.41
CA GLU A 295 -1.58 2.80 -23.28
C GLU A 295 -1.62 2.05 -24.62
N GLY A 296 -2.75 1.41 -24.95
CA GLY A 296 -2.91 0.58 -26.14
C GLY A 296 -3.47 -0.80 -25.84
N PRO A 297 -3.23 -1.81 -26.70
CA PRO A 297 -3.74 -3.15 -26.44
C PRO A 297 -3.11 -3.74 -25.18
N GLY A 298 -3.84 -4.62 -24.49
CA GLY A 298 -3.33 -5.25 -23.28
C GLY A 298 -4.03 -6.55 -22.95
N ILE A 299 -3.70 -7.07 -21.77
CA ILE A 299 -4.34 -8.24 -21.20
C ILE A 299 -4.86 -7.95 -19.80
N VAL A 300 -5.95 -8.62 -19.46
CA VAL A 300 -6.43 -8.70 -18.08
C VAL A 300 -6.16 -10.10 -17.56
N MET A 301 -5.43 -10.17 -16.46
CA MET A 301 -5.19 -11.38 -15.69
C MET A 301 -6.18 -11.46 -14.54
N SER A 302 -6.62 -12.67 -14.18
CA SER A 302 -7.36 -12.93 -12.95
C SER A 302 -6.79 -14.13 -12.19
N ALA A 303 -6.86 -14.08 -10.88
CA ALA A 303 -6.42 -15.15 -9.99
C ALA A 303 -7.23 -15.14 -8.69
N ILE A 304 -7.31 -16.28 -8.02
CA ILE A 304 -7.68 -16.39 -6.61
C ILE A 304 -6.42 -16.59 -5.79
N VAL A 305 -6.04 -15.57 -5.05
CA VAL A 305 -4.81 -15.56 -4.29
C VAL A 305 -5.13 -15.99 -2.85
N PRO A 306 -4.47 -17.04 -2.32
CA PRO A 306 -4.61 -17.40 -0.91
C PRO A 306 -4.25 -16.22 0.00
N ALA A 307 -4.91 -16.08 1.15
CA ALA A 307 -4.65 -15.00 2.10
C ALA A 307 -3.16 -14.90 2.48
N GLY A 308 -2.51 -16.05 2.69
CA GLY A 308 -1.07 -16.19 2.90
C GLY A 308 -0.19 -15.92 1.66
N ARG A 309 -0.68 -15.15 0.69
CA ARG A 309 0.10 -14.55 -0.42
C ARG A 309 -0.19 -13.05 -0.56
N ILE A 310 -1.01 -12.48 0.30
CA ILE A 310 -1.45 -11.08 0.24
C ILE A 310 -0.72 -10.34 1.37
N ILE A 311 0.17 -9.41 1.00
CA ILE A 311 0.95 -8.64 1.97
C ILE A 311 0.29 -7.32 2.35
N ALA A 312 -0.52 -6.76 1.46
CA ALA A 312 -1.24 -5.53 1.73
C ALA A 312 -2.59 -5.51 1.01
N THR A 313 -3.56 -4.89 1.66
CA THR A 313 -4.80 -4.40 1.08
C THR A 313 -4.84 -2.88 1.26
N PRO A 314 -5.84 -2.18 0.69
CA PRO A 314 -5.93 -0.75 0.91
C PRO A 314 -6.12 -0.32 2.36
N ALA A 315 -6.77 -1.19 3.15
CA ALA A 315 -7.07 -0.98 4.56
C ALA A 315 -5.94 -1.38 5.52
N THR A 316 -4.94 -2.13 5.04
CA THR A 316 -3.91 -2.73 5.90
C THR A 316 -2.49 -2.33 5.54
N GLY A 317 -2.25 -1.76 4.36
CA GLY A 317 -0.91 -1.35 3.95
C GLY A 317 -0.86 -0.46 2.71
N ILE A 318 0.14 -0.74 1.88
CA ILE A 318 0.56 0.08 0.74
C ILE A 318 -0.43 0.16 -0.43
N GLY A 319 -1.44 -0.71 -0.50
CA GLY A 319 -2.36 -0.77 -1.65
C GLY A 319 -3.19 0.52 -1.82
N CYS A 320 -3.31 1.06 -3.03
CA CYS A 320 -4.19 2.18 -3.37
C CYS A 320 -5.68 1.87 -3.12
N LEU A 321 -6.39 2.81 -2.48
CA LEU A 321 -7.81 2.63 -2.12
C LEU A 321 -8.73 2.64 -3.33
N ASP A 322 -8.52 3.58 -4.23
CA ASP A 322 -9.42 3.84 -5.36
C ASP A 322 -9.26 2.79 -6.46
N GLU A 323 -8.10 2.16 -6.49
CA GLU A 323 -7.82 1.01 -7.34
C GLU A 323 -8.25 -0.31 -6.69
N SER A 324 -8.76 -0.28 -5.44
CA SER A 324 -8.96 -1.48 -4.61
C SER A 324 -7.73 -2.41 -4.65
N GLU A 325 -6.55 -1.80 -4.56
CA GLU A 325 -5.27 -2.46 -4.84
C GLU A 325 -4.90 -3.39 -3.68
N VAL A 326 -4.66 -4.65 -4.03
CA VAL A 326 -4.05 -5.64 -3.16
C VAL A 326 -2.66 -5.97 -3.70
N VAL A 327 -1.68 -6.00 -2.79
CA VAL A 327 -0.30 -6.34 -3.14
C VAL A 327 -0.08 -7.81 -2.83
N VAL A 328 0.34 -8.54 -3.85
CA VAL A 328 0.51 -9.99 -3.84
C VAL A 328 1.99 -10.33 -3.90
N LEU A 329 2.42 -11.26 -3.05
CA LEU A 329 3.76 -11.83 -3.06
C LEU A 329 3.97 -12.74 -4.28
N ALA A 330 5.11 -12.59 -4.95
CA ALA A 330 5.51 -13.49 -6.04
C ALA A 330 5.60 -14.95 -5.61
N GLY A 331 5.44 -15.86 -6.55
CA GLY A 331 5.59 -17.29 -6.36
C GLY A 331 4.82 -18.10 -7.40
N PRO A 332 4.85 -19.44 -7.29
CA PRO A 332 4.15 -20.31 -8.21
C PRO A 332 2.63 -20.08 -8.13
N GLY A 333 1.96 -20.22 -9.26
CA GLY A 333 0.52 -20.09 -9.37
C GLY A 333 0.03 -20.09 -10.81
N THR A 334 -1.19 -20.58 -11.00
CA THR A 334 -1.90 -20.52 -12.28
C THR A 334 -2.82 -19.31 -12.29
N ARG A 335 -2.84 -18.57 -13.40
CA ARG A 335 -3.68 -17.38 -13.57
C ARG A 335 -4.46 -17.49 -14.87
N HIS A 336 -5.66 -16.95 -14.92
CA HIS A 336 -6.38 -16.84 -16.18
C HIS A 336 -6.07 -15.50 -16.83
N TRP A 337 -6.06 -15.47 -18.16
CA TRP A 337 -5.85 -14.24 -18.90
C TRP A 337 -6.80 -14.15 -20.09
N GLN A 338 -7.11 -12.93 -20.47
CA GLN A 338 -7.84 -12.59 -21.68
C GLN A 338 -7.29 -11.30 -22.26
N ARG A 339 -7.53 -11.08 -23.55
CA ARG A 339 -7.31 -9.76 -24.14
C ARG A 339 -8.24 -8.73 -23.50
N ALA A 340 -7.72 -7.53 -23.36
CA ALA A 340 -8.55 -6.36 -23.10
C ALA A 340 -9.04 -5.86 -24.46
N ASP A 341 -10.31 -6.12 -24.76
CA ASP A 341 -10.97 -5.77 -26.02
C ASP A 341 -11.71 -4.44 -25.92
#